data_AF-A0A1F5Z836-F1
#
_entry.id   AF-A0A1F5Z836-F1
#
_cell.length_a   1.000
_cell.length_b   1.000
_cell.length_c   1.000
_cell.angle_alpha   90.00
_cell.angle_beta   90.00
_cell.angle_gamma   90.00
#
_symmetry.space_group_name_H-M   'P 1'
#
loop_
_entity.id
_entity.type
_entity.pdbx_description
1 polymer ?
#
loop_
_entity_poly.entity_id
_entity_poly.type
_entity_poly.pdbx_seq_one_letter_code
_entity_poly.pdbx_strand_id
1 'polypeptide(L)'
;MANRDTRLIKTIGSQGLRRLRQATVAVVGEGSLGSQVTLLLAMSGVGNFILVDPDKLEEHNISRHACDLRDAGRNKVDAVSDLIRSRNPDVSVSALALDALTNSEVLALADLVLVAGLGSEIVTRQLAMILRQMRKPALFGGVYEKGVAGDIFYVDPNSDGPCFACIASRISEMRPARDVAVNYGIMPDELKAQPGLGAQVGFIASPMAQWTLRILIQDKRILCQVPGNCLVLANESYPYRTDDDGKPVFMRPNTTRWYDHARLEGCNVCSPLDGQQDLTLDDVLEI
;
A
#
# COMPACT_ATOMS: atom_id res chain seq x y z
N MET A 1 -22.67 17.31 -16.96
CA MET A 1 -21.74 17.02 -15.85
C MET A 1 -22.39 16.96 -14.44
N ALA A 2 -23.69 17.22 -14.24
CA ALA A 2 -24.23 17.44 -12.88
C ALA A 2 -24.78 16.21 -12.09
N ASN A 3 -24.84 14.98 -12.64
CA ASN A 3 -25.50 13.86 -11.93
C ASN A 3 -24.53 12.90 -11.19
N ARG A 4 -23.35 12.60 -11.76
CA ARG A 4 -22.42 11.59 -11.22
C ARG A 4 -21.84 11.97 -9.84
N ASP A 5 -21.55 13.25 -9.63
CA ASP A 5 -20.90 13.74 -8.41
C ASP A 5 -21.84 13.87 -7.22
N THR A 6 -23.16 13.83 -7.44
CA THR A 6 -24.16 14.17 -6.41
C THR A 6 -23.98 13.35 -5.13
N ARG A 7 -23.69 12.04 -5.27
CA ARG A 7 -23.45 11.16 -4.12
C ARG A 7 -22.13 11.47 -3.43
N LEU A 8 -21.07 11.72 -4.20
CA LEU A 8 -19.76 12.10 -3.65
C LEU A 8 -19.85 13.42 -2.88
N ILE A 9 -20.47 14.45 -3.45
CA ILE A 9 -20.65 15.74 -2.78
C ILE A 9 -21.47 15.60 -1.49
N LYS A 10 -22.51 14.75 -1.47
CA LYS A 10 -23.27 14.49 -0.25
C LYS A 10 -22.45 13.79 0.84
N THR A 11 -21.51 12.92 0.46
CA THR A 11 -20.69 12.16 1.41
C THR A 11 -19.47 12.94 1.90
N ILE A 12 -18.71 13.55 0.98
CA ILE A 12 -17.41 14.18 1.27
C ILE A 12 -17.41 15.70 1.07
N GLY A 13 -18.55 16.30 0.77
CA GLY A 13 -18.67 17.74 0.50
C GLY A 13 -18.00 18.17 -0.80
N SER A 14 -18.40 19.34 -1.32
CA SER A 14 -17.81 19.91 -2.54
C SER A 14 -16.31 20.22 -2.37
N GLN A 15 -15.88 20.57 -1.15
CA GLN A 15 -14.47 20.85 -0.87
C GLN A 15 -13.63 19.56 -0.85
N GLY A 16 -14.12 18.49 -0.21
CA GLY A 16 -13.43 17.20 -0.20
C GLY A 16 -13.27 16.65 -1.62
N LEU A 17 -14.35 16.70 -2.43
CA LEU A 17 -14.28 16.28 -3.83
C LEU A 17 -13.29 17.12 -4.65
N ARG A 18 -13.24 18.44 -4.45
CA ARG A 18 -12.23 19.30 -5.12
C ARG A 18 -10.80 18.91 -4.76
N ARG A 19 -10.52 18.63 -3.48
CA ARG A 19 -9.20 18.15 -3.03
C ARG A 19 -8.83 16.83 -3.70
N LEU A 20 -9.74 15.85 -3.71
CA LEU A 20 -9.50 14.56 -4.36
C LEU A 20 -9.22 14.70 -5.87
N ARG A 21 -9.95 15.58 -6.57
CA ARG A 21 -9.74 15.83 -8.01
C ARG A 21 -8.39 16.46 -8.33
N GLN A 22 -7.81 17.21 -7.40
CA GLN A 22 -6.50 17.82 -7.56
C GLN A 22 -5.36 16.89 -7.11
N ALA A 23 -5.66 15.91 -6.27
CA ALA A 23 -4.67 14.98 -5.76
C ALA A 23 -4.11 14.05 -6.85
N THR A 24 -2.82 13.76 -6.74
CA THR A 24 -2.10 12.78 -7.53
C THR A 24 -1.63 11.62 -6.66
N VAL A 25 -2.13 10.43 -6.95
CA VAL A 25 -1.76 9.19 -6.24
C VAL A 25 -0.92 8.33 -7.15
N ALA A 26 0.30 7.99 -6.73
CA ALA A 26 1.07 6.94 -7.38
C ALA A 26 0.73 5.59 -6.74
N VAL A 27 0.52 4.56 -7.56
CA VAL A 27 0.28 3.19 -7.10
C VAL A 27 1.35 2.30 -7.70
N VAL A 28 2.19 1.73 -6.84
CA VAL A 28 3.27 0.81 -7.19
C VAL A 28 2.81 -0.60 -6.88
N GLY A 29 2.71 -1.42 -7.93
CA GLY A 29 2.07 -2.73 -7.91
C GLY A 29 0.57 -2.60 -8.22
N GLU A 30 0.19 -2.93 -9.44
CA GLU A 30 -1.19 -3.07 -9.93
C GLU A 30 -1.61 -4.55 -9.90
N GLY A 31 -1.17 -5.28 -8.89
CA GLY A 31 -1.61 -6.64 -8.61
C GLY A 31 -3.00 -6.69 -7.98
N SER A 32 -3.29 -7.75 -7.22
CA SER A 32 -4.61 -7.96 -6.60
C SER A 32 -5.03 -6.84 -5.65
N LEU A 33 -4.11 -6.36 -4.80
CA LEU A 33 -4.39 -5.28 -3.85
C LEU A 33 -4.44 -3.92 -4.55
N GLY A 34 -3.40 -3.57 -5.31
CA GLY A 34 -3.28 -2.28 -5.97
C GLY A 34 -4.44 -1.97 -6.91
N SER A 35 -4.77 -2.89 -7.81
CA SER A 35 -5.86 -2.70 -8.78
C SER A 35 -7.22 -2.45 -8.12
N GLN A 36 -7.49 -3.12 -6.99
CA GLN A 36 -8.71 -2.88 -6.22
C GLN A 36 -8.68 -1.52 -5.51
N VAL A 37 -7.55 -1.13 -4.92
CA VAL A 37 -7.38 0.18 -4.28
C VAL A 37 -7.52 1.30 -5.32
N THR A 38 -6.84 1.19 -6.45
CA THR A 38 -6.90 2.14 -7.57
C THR A 38 -8.32 2.33 -8.07
N LEU A 39 -9.06 1.23 -8.27
CA LEU A 39 -10.48 1.27 -8.64
C LEU A 39 -11.33 2.01 -7.59
N LEU A 40 -11.18 1.68 -6.31
CA LEU A 40 -11.95 2.31 -5.23
C LEU A 40 -11.66 3.82 -5.12
N LEU A 41 -10.41 4.22 -5.30
CA LEU A 41 -10.01 5.63 -5.27
C LEU A 41 -10.55 6.42 -6.45
N ALA A 42 -10.50 5.85 -7.66
CA ALA A 42 -11.05 6.47 -8.85
C ALA A 42 -12.58 6.65 -8.73
N MET A 43 -13.28 5.62 -8.22
CA MET A 43 -14.72 5.70 -7.92
C MET A 43 -15.06 6.73 -6.82
N SER A 44 -14.10 7.04 -5.96
CA SER A 44 -14.25 8.05 -4.89
C SER A 44 -13.95 9.47 -5.34
N GLY A 45 -13.48 9.66 -6.58
CA GLY A 45 -13.24 10.97 -7.18
C GLY A 45 -11.80 11.47 -7.09
N VAL A 46 -10.82 10.59 -6.80
CA VAL A 46 -9.40 10.92 -7.00
C VAL A 46 -9.17 11.22 -8.48
N GLY A 47 -8.50 12.35 -8.76
CA GLY A 47 -8.43 12.91 -10.11
C GLY A 47 -7.23 12.44 -10.93
N ASN A 48 -6.09 12.17 -10.30
CA ASN A 48 -4.85 11.88 -11.02
C ASN A 48 -4.17 10.63 -10.46
N PHE A 49 -3.74 9.74 -11.35
CA PHE A 49 -3.07 8.50 -11.02
C PHE A 49 -1.77 8.33 -11.80
N ILE A 50 -0.75 7.82 -11.11
CA ILE A 50 0.47 7.28 -11.73
C ILE A 50 0.50 5.79 -11.38
N LEU A 51 0.20 4.93 -12.35
CA LEU A 51 0.16 3.48 -12.14
C LEU A 51 1.49 2.88 -12.59
N VAL A 52 2.15 2.13 -11.71
CA VAL A 52 3.46 1.56 -11.97
C VAL A 52 3.45 0.06 -11.66
N ASP A 53 3.56 -0.75 -12.70
CA ASP A 53 3.66 -2.21 -12.60
C ASP A 53 4.28 -2.76 -13.90
N PRO A 54 5.37 -3.56 -13.83
CA PRO A 54 6.04 -4.06 -15.04
C PRO A 54 5.31 -5.24 -15.70
N ASP A 55 4.35 -5.86 -15.02
CA ASP A 55 3.79 -7.13 -15.44
C ASP A 55 2.62 -7.00 -16.43
N LYS A 56 2.38 -8.11 -17.12
CA LYS A 56 1.14 -8.36 -17.84
C LYS A 56 0.12 -9.07 -16.96
N LEU A 57 -1.16 -8.89 -17.29
CA LEU A 57 -2.24 -9.57 -16.64
C LEU A 57 -2.34 -11.01 -17.15
N GLU A 58 -2.25 -11.98 -16.25
CA GLU A 58 -2.41 -13.40 -16.58
C GLU A 58 -3.78 -13.94 -16.13
N GLU A 59 -4.28 -14.99 -16.78
CA GLU A 59 -5.60 -15.57 -16.47
C GLU A 59 -5.73 -15.99 -15.00
N HIS A 60 -4.65 -16.51 -14.40
CA HIS A 60 -4.64 -16.93 -13.01
C HIS A 60 -4.76 -15.74 -12.02
N ASN A 61 -4.50 -14.51 -12.46
CA ASN A 61 -4.67 -13.30 -11.66
C ASN A 61 -6.15 -12.91 -11.51
N ILE A 62 -7.01 -13.26 -12.48
CA ILE A 62 -8.40 -12.79 -12.59
C ILE A 62 -9.25 -13.15 -11.36
N SER A 63 -8.91 -14.23 -10.66
CA SER A 63 -9.57 -14.66 -9.42
C SER A 63 -9.58 -13.60 -8.29
N ARG A 64 -8.68 -12.61 -8.35
CA ARG A 64 -8.47 -11.62 -7.29
C ARG A 64 -8.00 -10.23 -7.78
N HIS A 65 -7.83 -10.06 -9.09
CA HIS A 65 -7.51 -8.78 -9.73
C HIS A 65 -8.78 -8.00 -10.05
N ALA A 66 -8.71 -6.66 -10.15
CA ALA A 66 -9.89 -5.84 -10.43
C ALA A 66 -10.38 -5.93 -11.89
N CYS A 67 -9.46 -6.12 -12.83
CA CYS A 67 -9.75 -6.38 -14.26
C CYS A 67 -10.19 -7.83 -14.51
N ASP A 68 -10.76 -8.08 -15.68
CA ASP A 68 -11.34 -9.38 -16.02
C ASP A 68 -10.62 -10.10 -17.18
N LEU A 69 -11.13 -11.27 -17.55
CA LEU A 69 -10.49 -12.16 -18.53
C LEU A 69 -10.27 -11.50 -19.91
N ARG A 70 -11.05 -10.47 -20.26
CA ARG A 70 -10.88 -9.75 -21.53
C ARG A 70 -9.58 -8.96 -21.59
N ASP A 71 -8.98 -8.68 -20.44
CA ASP A 71 -7.73 -7.93 -20.32
C ASP A 71 -6.49 -8.84 -20.25
N ALA A 72 -6.65 -10.16 -20.29
CA ALA A 72 -5.54 -11.10 -20.23
C ALA A 72 -4.52 -10.84 -21.37
N GLY A 73 -3.23 -10.84 -21.03
CA GLY A 73 -2.11 -10.56 -21.92
C GLY A 73 -1.76 -9.08 -22.10
N ARG A 74 -2.59 -8.15 -21.61
CA ARG A 74 -2.30 -6.70 -21.59
C ARG A 74 -1.37 -6.37 -20.42
N ASN A 75 -0.64 -5.26 -20.48
CA ASN A 75 0.03 -4.73 -19.29
C ASN A 75 -1.03 -4.41 -18.23
N LYS A 76 -0.76 -4.75 -16.96
CA LYS A 76 -1.72 -4.53 -15.86
C LYS A 76 -2.11 -3.05 -15.76
N VAL A 77 -1.12 -2.16 -15.84
CA VAL A 77 -1.34 -0.70 -15.76
C VAL A 77 -2.28 -0.18 -16.85
N ASP A 78 -2.20 -0.72 -18.07
CA ASP A 78 -3.06 -0.28 -19.18
C ASP A 78 -4.50 -0.77 -18.98
N ALA A 79 -4.66 -2.03 -18.55
CA ALA A 79 -5.97 -2.59 -18.23
C ALA A 79 -6.65 -1.84 -17.08
N VAL A 80 -5.93 -1.56 -16.00
CA VAL A 80 -6.46 -0.80 -14.86
C VAL A 80 -6.78 0.64 -15.25
N SER A 81 -5.94 1.27 -16.09
CA SER A 81 -6.17 2.62 -16.60
C SER A 81 -7.51 2.73 -17.36
N ASP A 82 -7.79 1.78 -18.25
CA ASP A 82 -9.08 1.73 -18.96
C ASP A 82 -10.25 1.45 -18.02
N LEU A 83 -10.07 0.52 -17.09
CA LEU A 83 -11.07 0.21 -16.08
C LEU A 83 -11.45 1.46 -15.28
N ILE A 84 -10.49 2.21 -14.76
CA ILE A 84 -10.79 3.39 -13.94
C ILE A 84 -11.33 4.55 -14.76
N ARG A 85 -10.90 4.74 -16.01
CA ARG A 85 -11.50 5.73 -16.93
C ARG A 85 -12.96 5.40 -17.24
N SER A 86 -13.33 4.12 -17.32
CA SER A 86 -14.73 3.72 -17.52
C SER A 86 -15.63 4.07 -16.31
N ARG A 87 -15.06 4.11 -15.10
CA ARG A 87 -15.77 4.49 -13.86
C ARG A 87 -15.74 6.00 -13.62
N ASN A 88 -14.60 6.61 -13.89
CA ASN A 88 -14.34 8.03 -13.78
C ASN A 88 -13.72 8.62 -15.05
N PRO A 89 -14.51 8.97 -16.07
CA PRO A 89 -14.00 9.57 -17.31
C PRO A 89 -13.20 10.86 -17.16
N ASP A 90 -13.31 11.55 -16.01
CA ASP A 90 -12.58 12.79 -15.73
C ASP A 90 -11.19 12.54 -15.10
N VAL A 91 -10.79 11.27 -14.93
CA VAL A 91 -9.51 10.88 -14.33
C VAL A 91 -8.36 11.01 -15.31
N SER A 92 -7.26 11.61 -14.87
CA SER A 92 -5.97 11.60 -15.56
C SER A 92 -5.15 10.39 -15.09
N VAL A 93 -4.58 9.63 -16.03
CA VAL A 93 -3.81 8.42 -15.69
C VAL A 93 -2.55 8.35 -16.53
N SER A 94 -1.41 8.28 -15.85
CA SER A 94 -0.12 7.86 -16.40
C SER A 94 0.07 6.36 -16.10
N ALA A 95 -0.13 5.51 -17.10
CA ALA A 95 0.08 4.07 -17.00
C ALA A 95 1.50 3.72 -17.45
N LEU A 96 2.33 3.24 -16.53
CA LEU A 96 3.75 3.03 -16.74
C LEU A 96 4.11 1.55 -16.50
N ALA A 97 4.29 0.82 -17.60
CA ALA A 97 4.67 -0.59 -17.57
C ALA A 97 6.18 -0.74 -17.33
N LEU A 98 6.62 -0.40 -16.12
CA LEU A 98 8.04 -0.33 -15.75
C LEU A 98 8.27 -0.73 -14.29
N ASP A 99 9.52 -0.96 -13.94
CA ASP A 99 9.94 -1.24 -12.56
C ASP A 99 10.18 0.06 -11.78
N ALA A 100 9.54 0.18 -10.61
CA ALA A 100 9.57 1.39 -9.79
C ALA A 100 10.88 1.64 -9.06
N LEU A 101 11.73 0.62 -8.83
CA LEU A 101 13.05 0.82 -8.23
C LEU A 101 13.97 1.52 -9.24
N THR A 102 13.89 1.11 -10.51
CA THR A 102 14.74 1.66 -11.57
C THR A 102 14.25 2.99 -12.17
N ASN A 103 12.98 3.34 -11.99
CA ASN A 103 12.39 4.58 -12.50
C ASN A 103 11.64 5.34 -11.39
N SER A 104 12.22 5.40 -10.20
CA SER A 104 11.58 5.96 -9.01
C SER A 104 11.25 7.45 -9.10
N GLU A 105 11.88 8.19 -10.00
CA GLU A 105 11.68 9.62 -10.22
C GLU A 105 10.24 9.97 -10.61
N VAL A 106 9.51 9.05 -11.24
CA VAL A 106 8.10 9.26 -11.59
C VAL A 106 7.23 9.41 -10.34
N LEU A 107 7.64 8.80 -9.22
CA LEU A 107 6.92 8.87 -7.94
C LEU A 107 7.10 10.24 -7.27
N ALA A 108 8.10 11.03 -7.69
CA ALA A 108 8.33 12.39 -7.18
C ALA A 108 7.18 13.36 -7.51
N LEU A 109 6.33 13.02 -8.48
CA LEU A 109 5.18 13.84 -8.89
C LEU A 109 3.92 13.59 -8.05
N ALA A 110 3.89 12.50 -7.26
CA ALA A 110 2.72 12.17 -6.46
C ALA A 110 2.65 12.94 -5.14
N ASP A 111 1.43 13.22 -4.69
CA ASP A 111 1.15 13.72 -3.34
C ASP A 111 1.24 12.58 -2.31
N LEU A 112 0.91 11.36 -2.71
CA LEU A 112 0.95 10.15 -1.89
C LEU A 112 1.28 8.94 -2.75
N VAL A 113 2.17 8.08 -2.27
CA VAL A 113 2.52 6.81 -2.93
C VAL A 113 1.86 5.64 -2.19
N LEU A 114 1.21 4.75 -2.93
CA LEU A 114 0.68 3.49 -2.43
C LEU A 114 1.58 2.37 -2.91
N VAL A 115 2.20 1.65 -1.99
CA VAL A 115 3.02 0.47 -2.29
C VAL A 115 2.19 -0.76 -1.96
N ALA A 116 1.64 -1.40 -2.99
CA ALA A 116 0.63 -2.45 -2.85
C ALA A 116 1.20 -3.82 -3.23
N GLY A 117 1.82 -4.50 -2.26
CA GLY A 117 2.27 -5.89 -2.37
C GLY A 117 3.21 -6.19 -3.54
N LEU A 118 4.50 -5.85 -3.40
CA LEU A 118 5.52 -6.09 -4.43
C LEU A 118 6.09 -7.54 -4.44
N GLY A 119 5.50 -8.44 -3.67
CA GLY A 119 5.96 -9.84 -3.55
C GLY A 119 7.30 -10.04 -2.83
N SER A 120 8.09 -8.97 -2.60
CA SER A 120 9.39 -9.01 -1.94
C SER A 120 9.52 -7.89 -0.89
N GLU A 121 9.89 -8.29 0.33
CA GLU A 121 10.16 -7.34 1.42
C GLU A 121 11.41 -6.51 1.12
N ILE A 122 12.43 -7.10 0.49
CA ILE A 122 13.67 -6.40 0.11
C ILE A 122 13.35 -5.25 -0.86
N VAL A 123 12.58 -5.54 -1.91
CA VAL A 123 12.13 -4.53 -2.90
C VAL A 123 11.30 -3.44 -2.20
N THR A 124 10.39 -3.85 -1.31
CA THR A 124 9.56 -2.89 -0.56
C THR A 124 10.41 -1.98 0.33
N ARG A 125 11.43 -2.53 0.99
CA ARG A 125 12.37 -1.79 1.85
C ARG A 125 13.23 -0.82 1.04
N GLN A 126 13.76 -1.26 -0.10
CA GLN A 126 14.54 -0.40 -1.02
C GLN A 126 13.69 0.77 -1.52
N LEU A 127 12.47 0.48 -1.99
CA LEU A 127 11.55 1.52 -2.43
C LEU A 127 11.20 2.49 -1.29
N ALA A 128 10.99 2.00 -0.07
CA ALA A 128 10.72 2.85 1.08
C ALA A 128 11.89 3.79 1.41
N MET A 129 13.14 3.34 1.23
CA MET A 129 14.32 4.21 1.39
C MET A 129 14.35 5.31 0.33
N ILE A 130 14.07 4.97 -0.93
CA ILE A 130 14.00 5.95 -2.03
C ILE A 130 12.88 6.98 -1.78
N LEU A 131 11.68 6.53 -1.39
CA LEU A 131 10.57 7.42 -1.05
C LEU A 131 10.90 8.34 0.13
N ARG A 132 11.64 7.84 1.12
CA ARG A 132 12.15 8.67 2.22
C ARG A 132 13.10 9.75 1.71
N GLN A 133 14.05 9.40 0.85
CA GLN A 133 15.01 10.35 0.28
C GLN A 133 14.30 11.45 -0.55
N MET A 134 13.25 11.07 -1.30
CA MET A 134 12.39 12.01 -2.04
C MET A 134 11.38 12.77 -1.17
N ARG A 135 11.36 12.52 0.16
CA ARG A 135 10.38 13.07 1.11
C ARG A 135 8.92 12.80 0.73
N LYS A 136 8.65 11.64 0.13
CA LYS A 136 7.30 11.24 -0.29
C LYS A 136 6.60 10.42 0.77
N PRO A 137 5.43 10.88 1.27
CA PRO A 137 4.62 10.07 2.16
C PRO A 137 4.10 8.85 1.41
N ALA A 138 3.98 7.73 2.11
CA ALA A 138 3.58 6.48 1.51
C ALA A 138 2.71 5.62 2.43
N LEU A 139 1.73 4.94 1.84
CA LEU A 139 0.99 3.85 2.45
C LEU A 139 1.49 2.53 1.87
N PHE A 140 1.93 1.64 2.74
CA PHE A 140 2.33 0.29 2.38
C PHE A 140 1.19 -0.65 2.73
N GLY A 141 0.83 -1.54 1.81
CA GLY A 141 -0.21 -2.54 2.01
C GLY A 141 0.29 -3.93 1.64
N GLY A 142 0.12 -4.88 2.54
CA GLY A 142 0.46 -6.28 2.37
C GLY A 142 -0.74 -7.19 2.61
N VAL A 143 -0.89 -8.23 1.78
CA VAL A 143 -1.81 -9.34 2.01
C VAL A 143 -0.95 -10.55 2.30
N TYR A 144 -1.19 -11.26 3.40
CA TYR A 144 -0.38 -12.43 3.75
C TYR A 144 -0.83 -13.69 2.99
N GLU A 145 0.00 -14.74 3.06
CA GLU A 145 -0.24 -16.02 2.38
C GLU A 145 -1.67 -16.53 2.62
N LYS A 146 -2.33 -17.02 1.56
CA LYS A 146 -3.73 -17.51 1.58
C LYS A 146 -4.74 -16.44 2.00
N GLY A 147 -4.36 -15.17 2.00
CA GLY A 147 -5.19 -14.05 2.41
C GLY A 147 -5.63 -14.12 3.87
N VAL A 148 -4.92 -14.83 4.75
CA VAL A 148 -5.37 -15.04 6.15
C VAL A 148 -5.40 -13.75 6.97
N ALA A 149 -4.52 -12.81 6.63
CA ALA A 149 -4.41 -11.49 7.25
C ALA A 149 -3.68 -10.53 6.31
N GLY A 150 -3.50 -9.29 6.74
CA GLY A 150 -2.71 -8.29 6.05
C GLY A 150 -2.42 -7.11 6.95
N ASP A 151 -1.58 -6.22 6.47
CA ASP A 151 -1.22 -4.99 7.15
C ASP A 151 -1.27 -3.79 6.19
N ILE A 152 -1.56 -2.64 6.77
CA ILE A 152 -1.46 -1.35 6.12
C ILE A 152 -0.73 -0.43 7.09
N PHE A 153 0.28 0.29 6.63
CA PHE A 153 0.93 1.27 7.48
C PHE A 153 1.37 2.50 6.69
N TYR A 154 1.32 3.63 7.38
CA TYR A 154 1.58 4.95 6.83
C TYR A 154 2.93 5.45 7.31
N VAL A 155 3.77 5.87 6.38
CA VAL A 155 5.06 6.50 6.64
C VAL A 155 5.05 7.88 6.02
N ASP A 156 5.27 8.90 6.84
CA ASP A 156 5.46 10.27 6.38
C ASP A 156 6.89 10.71 6.72
N PRO A 157 7.80 10.76 5.73
CA PRO A 157 9.17 11.26 5.91
C PRO A 157 9.27 12.72 6.39
N ASN A 158 8.17 13.49 6.29
CA ASN A 158 8.11 14.88 6.73
C ASN A 158 7.64 15.03 8.18
N SER A 159 7.40 13.91 8.88
CA SER A 159 6.94 13.87 10.27
C SER A 159 8.00 13.29 11.20
N ASP A 160 7.81 13.45 12.51
CA ASP A 160 8.61 12.79 13.55
C ASP A 160 8.27 11.30 13.73
N GLY A 161 7.40 10.75 12.87
CA GLY A 161 6.98 9.37 12.89
C GLY A 161 8.09 8.36 12.57
N PRO A 162 7.78 7.05 12.70
CA PRO A 162 8.68 5.97 12.32
C PRO A 162 8.87 5.90 10.80
N CYS A 163 10.04 5.43 10.36
CA CYS A 163 10.22 5.00 8.97
C CYS A 163 9.68 3.56 8.77
N PHE A 164 9.68 3.11 7.50
CA PHE A 164 9.34 1.74 7.15
C PHE A 164 10.10 0.71 8.00
N ALA A 165 11.42 0.86 8.14
CA ALA A 165 12.25 -0.09 8.90
C ALA A 165 11.88 -0.15 10.40
N CYS A 166 11.47 0.98 11.00
CA CYS A 166 10.97 1.01 12.37
C CYS A 166 9.69 0.18 12.51
N ILE A 167 8.72 0.38 11.60
CA ILE A 167 7.45 -0.35 11.62
C ILE A 167 7.69 -1.83 11.33
N ALA A 168 8.49 -2.17 10.31
CA ALA A 168 8.79 -3.55 9.95
C ALA A 168 9.43 -4.32 11.12
N SER A 169 10.38 -3.70 11.85
CA SER A 169 10.97 -4.28 13.05
C SER A 169 9.93 -4.58 14.13
N ARG A 170 9.01 -3.64 14.40
CA ARG A 170 7.91 -3.85 15.38
C ARG A 170 6.94 -4.95 14.95
N ILE A 171 6.62 -5.01 13.66
CA ILE A 171 5.74 -6.06 13.13
C ILE A 171 6.42 -7.42 13.26
N SER A 172 7.72 -7.51 13.02
CA SER A 172 8.50 -8.73 13.20
C SER A 172 8.48 -9.22 14.66
N GLU A 173 8.65 -8.31 15.63
CA GLU A 173 8.55 -8.61 17.07
C GLU A 173 7.16 -9.14 17.49
N MET A 174 6.09 -8.63 16.87
CA MET A 174 4.71 -9.04 17.17
C MET A 174 4.35 -10.41 16.59
N ARG A 175 5.10 -10.89 15.59
CA ARG A 175 4.85 -12.18 14.96
C ARG A 175 5.51 -13.28 15.79
N PRO A 176 4.75 -14.26 16.33
CA PRO A 176 5.37 -15.41 16.97
C PRO A 176 6.27 -16.11 15.94
N ALA A 177 7.53 -16.37 16.32
CA ALA A 177 8.49 -17.09 15.51
C ALA A 177 7.86 -18.40 15.00
N ARG A 178 7.50 -18.43 13.72
CA ARG A 178 7.25 -19.69 13.01
C ARG A 178 8.51 -20.03 12.24
N ASP A 179 8.83 -21.32 12.22
CA ASP A 179 9.81 -21.93 11.32
C ASP A 179 9.69 -21.33 9.91
N VAL A 180 10.68 -20.52 9.56
CA VAL A 180 10.64 -19.63 8.40
C VAL A 180 10.95 -20.43 7.13
N ALA A 181 9.93 -21.12 6.62
CA ALA A 181 9.66 -21.15 5.17
C ALA A 181 8.57 -20.12 4.79
N VAL A 182 8.15 -19.31 5.77
CA VAL A 182 6.97 -18.42 5.73
C VAL A 182 7.41 -16.95 5.83
N ASN A 183 8.52 -16.62 5.16
CA ASN A 183 8.94 -15.24 4.97
C ASN A 183 8.40 -14.73 3.64
N TYR A 184 7.77 -13.56 3.67
CA TYR A 184 7.79 -12.70 2.48
C TYR A 184 9.26 -12.42 2.16
N GLY A 185 9.74 -12.83 0.99
CA GLY A 185 11.02 -12.34 0.45
C GLY A 185 12.30 -13.14 0.77
N ILE A 186 12.24 -14.36 1.31
CA ILE A 186 13.38 -15.31 1.20
C ILE A 186 12.86 -16.60 0.59
N MET A 187 12.76 -16.62 -0.73
CA MET A 187 12.75 -17.83 -1.54
C MET A 187 13.75 -17.61 -2.69
N PRO A 188 14.60 -18.60 -3.01
CA PRO A 188 15.43 -18.55 -4.21
C PRO A 188 14.54 -18.60 -5.46
N ASP A 189 14.76 -17.64 -6.35
CA ASP A 189 14.56 -17.69 -7.80
C ASP A 189 13.15 -17.81 -8.45
N GLU A 190 12.03 -17.93 -7.73
CA GLU A 190 10.70 -17.81 -8.37
C GLU A 190 9.64 -17.15 -7.48
N LEU A 191 9.19 -15.94 -7.83
CA LEU A 191 8.00 -15.28 -7.27
C LEU A 191 6.74 -16.06 -7.70
N LYS A 192 6.38 -17.12 -6.98
CA LYS A 192 5.13 -17.85 -7.23
C LYS A 192 3.94 -17.01 -6.75
N ALA A 193 2.99 -16.80 -7.66
CA ALA A 193 1.71 -16.17 -7.34
C ALA A 193 1.05 -16.87 -6.15
N GLN A 194 0.98 -16.18 -5.01
CA GLN A 194 0.44 -16.78 -3.79
C GLN A 194 -1.10 -16.83 -3.83
N PRO A 195 -1.71 -17.92 -3.35
CA PRO A 195 -3.16 -18.07 -3.33
C PRO A 195 -3.81 -17.03 -2.40
N GLY A 196 -4.97 -16.55 -2.78
CA GLY A 196 -5.80 -15.64 -1.97
C GLY A 196 -7.12 -15.37 -2.69
N LEU A 197 -8.23 -15.33 -1.96
CA LEU A 197 -9.54 -15.04 -2.52
C LEU A 197 -9.69 -13.54 -2.76
N GLY A 198 -10.38 -13.14 -3.83
CA GLY A 198 -10.69 -11.73 -4.09
C GLY A 198 -11.38 -11.03 -2.91
N ALA A 199 -12.23 -11.76 -2.15
CA ALA A 199 -12.89 -11.25 -0.95
C ALA A 199 -11.89 -10.91 0.19
N GLN A 200 -10.87 -11.74 0.38
CA GLN A 200 -9.82 -11.52 1.40
C GLN A 200 -8.94 -10.32 1.05
N VAL A 201 -8.61 -10.17 -0.24
CA VAL A 201 -7.89 -9.00 -0.75
C VAL A 201 -8.75 -7.74 -0.61
N GLY A 202 -10.04 -7.83 -0.94
CA GLY A 202 -10.98 -6.71 -0.83
C GLY A 202 -11.16 -6.20 0.59
N PHE A 203 -11.08 -7.08 1.60
CA PHE A 203 -11.10 -6.71 3.01
C PHE A 203 -9.89 -5.86 3.42
N ILE A 204 -8.76 -5.98 2.72
CA ILE A 204 -7.54 -5.17 2.94
C ILE A 204 -7.53 -3.94 2.03
N ALA A 205 -7.94 -4.09 0.77
CA ALA A 205 -8.02 -2.98 -0.19
C ALA A 205 -8.95 -1.86 0.30
N SER A 206 -10.08 -2.22 0.90
CA SER A 206 -11.08 -1.22 1.31
C SER A 206 -10.55 -0.29 2.40
N PRO A 207 -9.97 -0.76 3.53
CA PRO A 207 -9.37 0.11 4.53
C PRO A 207 -8.18 0.91 4.00
N MET A 208 -7.36 0.35 3.11
CA MET A 208 -6.24 1.07 2.49
C MET A 208 -6.75 2.26 1.66
N ALA A 209 -7.74 2.03 0.80
CA ALA A 209 -8.38 3.11 0.03
C ALA A 209 -9.01 4.17 0.94
N GLN A 210 -9.73 3.77 2.00
CA GLN A 210 -10.33 4.73 2.92
C GLN A 210 -9.26 5.54 3.68
N TRP A 211 -8.12 4.94 4.03
CA TRP A 211 -7.02 5.66 4.67
C TRP A 211 -6.39 6.67 3.70
N THR A 212 -6.16 6.29 2.46
CA THR A 212 -5.73 7.22 1.40
C THR A 212 -6.68 8.42 1.30
N LEU A 213 -8.01 8.19 1.26
CA LEU A 213 -8.99 9.28 1.21
C LEU A 213 -8.91 10.21 2.43
N ARG A 214 -8.65 9.67 3.63
CA ARG A 214 -8.44 10.48 4.86
C ARG A 214 -7.22 11.39 4.72
N ILE A 215 -6.11 10.85 4.21
CA ILE A 215 -4.86 11.59 4.01
C ILE A 215 -5.06 12.70 2.98
N LEU A 216 -5.76 12.45 1.88
CA LEU A 216 -5.96 13.43 0.80
C LEU A 216 -7.00 14.50 1.16
N ILE A 217 -8.07 14.13 1.87
CA ILE A 217 -9.12 15.09 2.23
C ILE A 217 -8.67 16.04 3.35
N GLN A 218 -7.85 15.60 4.31
CA GLN A 218 -7.32 16.42 5.41
C GLN A 218 -8.38 17.26 6.17
N ASP A 219 -9.62 16.77 6.26
CA ASP A 219 -10.69 17.42 7.01
C ASP A 219 -11.35 16.41 7.94
N LYS A 220 -11.08 16.58 9.24
CA LYS A 220 -11.55 15.69 10.30
C LYS A 220 -13.07 15.70 10.48
N ARG A 221 -13.75 16.72 9.95
CA ARG A 221 -15.23 16.81 9.95
C ARG A 221 -15.85 15.93 8.87
N ILE A 222 -15.08 15.61 7.82
CA ILE A 222 -15.51 14.77 6.70
C ILE A 222 -15.16 13.31 6.98
N LEU A 223 -13.91 13.03 7.35
CA LEU A 223 -13.46 11.70 7.74
C LEU A 223 -12.69 11.74 9.05
N CYS A 224 -13.01 10.84 9.97
CA CYS A 224 -12.31 10.75 11.26
C CYS A 224 -10.83 10.41 11.07
N GLN A 225 -9.99 10.89 12.00
CA GLN A 225 -8.60 10.44 12.08
C GLN A 225 -8.53 8.95 12.40
N VAL A 226 -7.47 8.32 11.91
CA VAL A 226 -7.11 6.97 12.32
C VAL A 226 -6.37 7.03 13.67
N PRO A 227 -6.51 6.01 14.51
CA PRO A 227 -5.94 6.01 15.86
C PRO A 227 -4.46 5.58 15.92
N GLY A 228 -3.81 5.32 14.77
CA GLY A 228 -2.42 4.93 14.72
C GLY A 228 -1.87 4.94 13.29
N ASN A 229 -0.60 4.55 13.15
CA ASN A 229 0.14 4.52 11.88
C ASN A 229 0.33 3.11 11.31
N CYS A 230 -0.24 2.09 11.94
CA CYS A 230 -0.28 0.72 11.44
C CYS A 230 -1.66 0.09 11.74
N LEU A 231 -2.20 -0.61 10.75
CA LEU A 231 -3.46 -1.33 10.79
C LEU A 231 -3.20 -2.78 10.39
N VAL A 232 -3.45 -3.71 11.30
CA VAL A 232 -3.44 -5.15 11.02
C VAL A 232 -4.87 -5.62 10.83
N LEU A 233 -5.11 -6.42 9.79
CA LEU A 233 -6.41 -6.95 9.42
C LEU A 233 -6.33 -8.47 9.41
N ALA A 234 -7.29 -9.11 10.07
CA ALA A 234 -7.37 -10.55 10.14
C ALA A 234 -8.63 -10.99 9.38
N ASN A 235 -8.45 -11.63 8.21
CA ASN A 235 -9.55 -12.31 7.53
C ASN A 235 -9.93 -13.58 8.29
N GLU A 236 -8.91 -14.31 8.75
CA GLU A 236 -9.03 -15.53 9.55
C GLU A 236 -8.45 -15.34 10.96
N SER A 237 -8.53 -16.38 11.80
CA SER A 237 -7.88 -16.37 13.11
C SER A 237 -6.36 -16.20 12.95
N TYR A 238 -5.82 -15.07 13.38
CA TYR A 238 -4.42 -14.69 13.13
C TYR A 238 -3.69 -14.30 14.42
N PRO A 239 -2.53 -14.90 14.75
CA PRO A 239 -1.79 -14.55 15.95
C PRO A 239 -1.10 -13.18 15.78
N TYR A 240 -1.24 -12.30 16.76
CA TYR A 240 -0.72 -10.92 16.66
C TYR A 240 0.17 -10.48 17.82
N ARG A 241 0.25 -11.30 18.88
CA ARG A 241 1.18 -11.10 19.99
C ARG A 241 1.32 -12.40 20.77
N THR A 242 2.25 -12.39 21.70
CA THR A 242 2.38 -13.40 22.74
C THR A 242 1.89 -12.80 24.07
N ASP A 243 1.21 -13.58 24.90
CA ASP A 243 0.88 -13.18 26.28
C ASP A 243 2.05 -13.40 27.25
N ASP A 244 1.85 -13.04 28.51
CA ASP A 244 2.89 -13.13 29.56
C ASP A 244 3.32 -14.57 29.84
N ASP A 245 2.50 -15.57 29.45
CA ASP A 245 2.78 -17.00 29.59
C ASP A 245 3.45 -17.60 28.34
N GLY A 246 3.81 -16.78 27.35
CA GLY A 246 4.44 -17.27 26.12
C GLY A 246 3.45 -17.86 25.11
N LYS A 247 2.13 -17.71 25.29
CA LYS A 247 1.11 -18.26 24.38
C LYS A 247 0.69 -17.24 23.32
N PRO A 248 0.47 -17.69 22.06
CA PRO A 248 0.00 -16.80 21.02
C PRO A 248 -1.43 -16.34 21.29
N VAL A 249 -1.65 -15.03 21.21
CA VAL A 249 -2.97 -14.40 21.28
C VAL A 249 -3.46 -14.12 19.85
N PHE A 250 -4.68 -14.56 19.56
CA PHE A 250 -5.27 -14.49 18.23
C PHE A 250 -6.26 -13.33 18.07
N MET A 251 -6.19 -12.67 16.92
CA MET A 251 -7.27 -11.86 16.39
C MET A 251 -8.41 -12.76 15.95
N ARG A 252 -9.64 -12.30 16.11
CA ARG A 252 -10.81 -13.02 15.59
C ARG A 252 -10.91 -12.80 14.08
N PRO A 253 -11.49 -13.74 13.32
CA PRO A 253 -11.79 -13.53 11.90
C PRO A 253 -12.56 -12.22 11.66
N ASN A 254 -12.29 -11.57 10.53
CA ASN A 254 -12.87 -10.30 10.10
C ASN A 254 -12.71 -9.15 11.12
N THR A 255 -11.57 -9.09 11.82
CA THR A 255 -11.28 -7.98 12.74
C THR A 255 -10.08 -7.17 12.30
N THR A 256 -10.02 -5.94 12.81
CA THR A 256 -8.89 -5.03 12.60
C THR A 256 -8.33 -4.57 13.92
N ARG A 257 -7.04 -4.30 13.97
CA ARG A 257 -6.35 -3.70 15.10
C ARG A 257 -5.43 -2.59 14.64
N TRP A 258 -5.53 -1.47 15.32
CA TRP A 258 -4.64 -0.34 15.12
C TRP A 258 -3.46 -0.41 16.10
N TYR A 259 -2.31 -0.03 15.61
CA TYR A 259 -1.09 0.18 16.36
C TYR A 259 -0.56 1.57 16.04
N ASP A 260 0.00 2.20 17.07
CA ASP A 260 0.70 3.47 16.93
C ASP A 260 2.15 3.23 17.30
N HIS A 261 2.98 3.03 16.28
CA HIS A 261 4.40 2.75 16.44
C HIS A 261 5.19 4.07 16.51
N ALA A 262 6.02 4.20 17.54
CA ALA A 262 6.99 5.28 17.60
C ALA A 262 8.21 4.98 16.73
N ARG A 263 8.95 6.04 16.37
CA ARG A 263 10.31 5.92 15.81
C ARG A 263 11.20 5.14 16.77
N LEU A 264 11.99 4.20 16.25
CA LEU A 264 12.98 3.48 17.05
C LEU A 264 14.16 4.41 17.37
N GLU A 265 14.55 4.44 18.64
CA GLU A 265 15.77 5.11 19.08
C GLU A 265 16.99 4.47 18.42
N GLY A 266 17.87 5.28 17.84
CA GLY A 266 19.06 4.80 17.14
C GLY A 266 18.80 4.07 15.81
N CYS A 267 17.61 4.19 15.22
CA CYS A 267 17.33 3.62 13.90
C CYS A 267 18.34 4.10 12.84
N ASN A 268 19.12 3.19 12.28
CA ASN A 268 20.12 3.48 11.24
C ASN A 268 19.55 4.00 9.90
N VAL A 269 18.23 3.92 9.70
CA VAL A 269 17.56 4.43 8.48
C VAL A 269 17.04 5.85 8.65
N CYS A 270 16.53 6.20 9.83
CA CYS A 270 15.83 7.47 10.04
C CYS A 270 16.33 8.34 11.17
N SER A 271 17.21 7.84 12.03
CA SER A 271 17.97 8.70 12.93
C SER A 271 18.93 9.54 12.10
N PRO A 272 19.16 10.81 12.48
CA PRO A 272 20.31 11.53 11.98
C PRO A 272 21.55 10.70 12.30
N LEU A 273 22.30 10.28 11.28
CA LEU A 273 23.64 9.77 11.50
C LEU A 273 24.47 10.98 11.89
N ASP A 274 24.98 11.01 13.11
CA ASP A 274 25.91 12.06 13.54
C ASP A 274 27.10 12.07 12.55
N GLY A 275 27.14 13.06 11.67
CA GLY A 275 28.34 13.45 10.93
C GLY A 275 28.76 12.65 9.68
N GLN A 276 27.88 11.95 8.95
CA GLN A 276 28.23 11.42 7.62
C GLN A 276 27.17 11.64 6.53
N GLN A 277 27.67 11.85 5.31
CA GLN A 277 26.96 12.14 4.06
C GLN A 277 25.89 11.09 3.72
N ASP A 278 24.90 11.53 2.94
CA ASP A 278 23.83 10.71 2.36
C ASP A 278 24.36 9.35 1.87
N LEU A 279 23.89 8.25 2.48
CA LEU A 279 24.17 6.90 2.01
C LEU A 279 23.65 6.77 0.57
N THR A 280 24.54 6.31 -0.31
CA THR A 280 24.25 6.11 -1.73
C THR A 280 23.61 4.74 -1.97
N LEU A 281 22.99 4.55 -3.14
CA LEU A 281 22.36 3.27 -3.50
C LEU A 281 23.36 2.10 -3.46
N ASP A 282 24.64 2.39 -3.73
CA ASP A 282 25.73 1.40 -3.71
C ASP A 282 26.02 0.88 -2.30
N ASP A 283 25.84 1.70 -1.26
CA ASP A 283 26.05 1.32 0.15
C ASP A 283 24.99 0.34 0.66
N VAL A 284 23.86 0.19 -0.05
CA VAL A 284 22.72 -0.67 0.31
C VAL A 284 22.82 -2.05 -0.35
N LEU A 285 23.61 -2.20 -1.41
CA LEU A 285 23.75 -3.44 -2.17
C LEU A 285 24.81 -4.40 -1.61
N GLU A 286 25.58 -3.99 -0.60
CA GLU A 286 26.61 -4.82 0.06
C GLU A 286 26.18 -5.41 1.42
N ILE A 287 24.89 -5.38 1.78
CA ILE A 287 24.31 -6.00 2.99
C ILE A 287 23.25 -7.04 2.59
#